data_AF-A0A7V9GJL9-F1
#
_entry.id   AF-A0A7V9GJL9-F1
#
_cell.length_a   1.000
_cell.length_b   1.000
_cell.length_c   1.000
_cell.angle_alpha   90.00
_cell.angle_beta   90.00
_cell.angle_gamma   90.00
#
_symmetry.space_group_name_H-M   'P 1'
#
loop_
_entity.id
_entity.type
_entity.pdbx_description
1 polymer ?
#
loop_
_entity_poly.entity_id
_entity_poly.type
_entity_poly.pdbx_seq_one_letter_code
_entity_poly.pdbx_strand_id
1 'polypeptide(L)' 'TCEWTAHYTFSKTGRPVVNKIKAYIKLQDGKIIEHSDAFRLRDWISQAFGWKGVLFGWTGFMKRAIRNKARLQLEKYMTG' A
#
# COMPACT_ATOMS: atom_id res chain seq x y z
N THR A 1 -14.36 4.46 11.03
CA THR A 1 -12.92 4.25 10.78
C THR A 1 -12.39 3.25 11.78
N CYS A 2 -11.33 2.52 11.45
CA CYS A 2 -10.66 1.60 12.37
C CYS A 2 -9.14 1.68 12.19
N GLU A 3 -8.40 1.25 13.20
CA GLU A 3 -6.95 1.12 13.13
C GLU A 3 -6.59 -0.36 13.15
N TRP A 4 -5.71 -0.77 12.23
CA TRP A 4 -5.28 -2.15 12.13
C TRP A 4 -3.83 -2.24 11.64
N THR A 5 -3.19 -3.39 11.91
CA THR A 5 -1.81 -3.64 11.50
C THR A 5 -1.73 -4.89 10.66
N ALA A 6 -1.22 -4.75 9.43
CA ALA A 6 -0.99 -5.86 8.52
C ALA A 6 0.46 -6.37 8.64
N HIS A 7 0.63 -7.68 8.77
CA HIS A 7 1.93 -8.35 8.71
C HIS A 7 1.96 -9.26 7.48
N TYR A 8 2.89 -9.02 6.55
CA TYR A 8 2.99 -9.81 5.32
C TYR A 8 4.38 -9.74 4.70
N THR A 9 4.64 -10.66 3.76
CA THR A 9 5.86 -10.67 2.94
C THR A 9 5.58 -9.94 1.62
N PHE A 10 6.36 -8.91 1.32
CA PHE A 10 6.23 -8.18 0.06
C PHE A 10 6.76 -9.03 -1.11
N SER A 11 5.84 -9.55 -1.91
CA SER A 11 6.11 -10.56 -2.96
C SER A 11 7.23 -10.20 -3.93
N LYS A 12 7.41 -8.92 -4.26
CA LYS A 12 8.44 -8.48 -5.21
C LYS A 12 9.87 -8.64 -4.67
N THR A 13 10.07 -8.54 -3.36
CA THR A 13 11.41 -8.50 -2.73
C THR A 13 11.61 -9.55 -1.64
N GLY A 14 10.56 -10.27 -1.25
CA GLY A 14 10.60 -11.24 -0.16
C GLY A 14 10.76 -10.62 1.23
N ARG A 15 10.67 -9.28 1.36
CA ARG A 15 10.90 -8.60 2.64
C ARG A 15 9.63 -8.57 3.50
N PRO A 16 9.73 -8.78 4.83
CA PRO A 16 8.60 -8.60 5.72
C PRO A 16 8.22 -7.12 5.81
N VAL A 17 6.92 -6.86 5.87
CA VAL A 17 6.32 -5.54 6.02
C VAL A 17 5.31 -5.58 7.15
N VAL A 18 5.42 -4.60 8.05
CA VAL A 18 4.43 -4.27 9.07
C VAL A 18 3.80 -2.94 8.67
N ASN A 19 2.56 -2.99 8.19
CA ASN A 19 1.82 -1.80 7.75
C ASN A 19 0.78 -1.40 8.80
N LYS A 20 1.00 -0.25 9.45
CA LYS A 20 0.05 0.36 10.39
C LYS A 20 -0.91 1.26 9.62
N ILE A 21 -2.20 0.94 9.68
CA ILE A 21 -3.21 1.49 8.78
C ILE A 21 -4.35 2.09 9.59
N LYS A 22 -4.79 3.27 9.16
CA LYS A 22 -6.08 3.83 9.55
C LYS A 22 -7.04 3.68 8.38
N ALA A 23 -8.01 2.80 8.52
CA ALA A 23 -8.98 2.47 7.49
C ALA A 23 -10.28 3.27 7.66
N TYR A 24 -10.84 3.68 6.53
CA TYR A 24 -12.22 4.16 6.39
C TYR A 24 -13.00 3.11 5.61
N ILE A 25 -14.07 2.61 6.21
CA ILE A 25 -14.91 1.57 5.62
C ILE A 25 -16.34 2.10 5.59
N LYS A 26 -16.97 2.10 4.41
CA LYS A 26 -18.37 2.43 4.24
C LYS A 26 -19.16 1.15 4.00
N LEU A 27 -20.19 0.94 4.82
CA LEU A 27 -21.08 -0.20 4.74
C LEU A 27 -22.45 0.24 4.19
N GLN A 28 -23.05 -0.61 3.36
CA GLN A 28 -24.42 -0.48 2.90
C GLN A 28 -25.03 -1.87 2.77
N ASP A 29 -26.22 -2.08 3.33
CA ASP A 29 -26.94 -3.37 3.31
C ASP A 29 -26.08 -4.57 3.79
N GLY A 30 -25.28 -4.35 4.83
CA GLY A 30 -24.36 -5.35 5.38
C GLY A 30 -23.13 -5.64 4.53
N LYS A 31 -22.94 -4.95 3.39
CA LYS A 31 -21.79 -5.11 2.49
C LYS A 31 -20.84 -3.93 2.59
N ILE A 32 -19.55 -4.20 2.36
CA ILE A 32 -18.54 -3.14 2.19
C ILE A 32 -18.69 -2.56 0.78
N ILE A 33 -19.01 -1.28 0.69
CA ILE A 33 -19.09 -0.55 -0.58
C ILE A 33 -17.89 0.37 -0.82
N GLU A 34 -17.14 0.72 0.24
CA GLU A 34 -15.89 1.47 0.13
C GLU A 34 -14.93 1.03 1.24
N HIS A 35 -13.65 0.90 0.90
CA HIS A 35 -12.56 0.67 1.84
C HIS A 35 -11.35 1.49 1.41
N SER A 36 -10.98 2.47 2.23
CA SER A 36 -9.86 3.39 1.99
C SER A 36 -8.84 3.30 3.12
N ASP A 37 -7.60 2.93 2.80
CA ASP A 37 -6.51 2.77 3.76
C ASP A 37 -5.55 3.96 3.76
N ALA A 38 -5.35 4.59 4.93
CA ALA A 38 -4.37 5.64 5.13
C ALA A 38 -3.15 5.11 5.91
N PHE A 39 -1.96 5.25 5.30
CA PHE A 39 -0.69 4.87 5.92
C PHE A 39 0.48 5.70 5.39
N ARG A 40 1.62 5.63 6.09
CA ARG A 40 2.84 6.37 5.72
C ARG A 40 3.60 5.66 4.61
N LEU A 41 3.41 6.11 3.37
CA LEU A 41 4.02 5.48 2.20
C LEU A 41 5.56 5.40 2.26
N ARG A 42 6.26 6.40 2.79
CA ARG A 42 7.73 6.38 2.91
C ARG A 42 8.21 5.23 3.79
N ASP A 43 7.56 5.04 4.94
CA ASP A 43 7.94 4.04 5.93
C ASP A 43 7.65 2.64 5.37
N TRP A 44 6.54 2.50 4.65
CA TRP A 44 6.21 1.29 3.87
C TRP A 44 7.26 0.99 2.79
N ILE A 45 7.66 1.99 1.98
CA ILE A 45 8.66 1.83 0.92
C ILE A 45 9.99 1.34 1.49
N SER A 46 10.40 1.88 2.63
CA SER A 46 11.66 1.53 3.29
C SER A 46 11.68 0.04 3.69
N GLN A 47 10.57 -0.49 4.21
CA GLN A 47 10.42 -1.91 4.52
C GLN A 47 10.40 -2.77 3.25
N ALA A 48 9.56 -2.39 2.28
CA ALA A 48 9.31 -3.15 1.06
C ALA A 48 10.52 -3.24 0.11
N PHE A 49 11.35 -2.20 0.02
CA PHE A 49 12.46 -2.10 -0.94
C PHE A 49 13.86 -2.11 -0.31
N GLY A 50 13.96 -2.24 1.03
CA GLY A 50 15.23 -2.29 1.75
C GLY A 50 16.07 -1.03 1.52
N TRP A 51 17.38 -1.21 1.24
CA TRP A 51 18.32 -0.09 1.06
C TRP A 51 17.86 0.90 -0.01
N LYS A 52 17.33 0.43 -1.15
CA LYS A 52 16.76 1.29 -2.20
C LYS A 52 15.57 2.10 -1.69
N GLY A 53 14.74 1.49 -0.84
CA GLY A 53 13.60 2.14 -0.21
C GLY A 53 14.02 3.21 0.79
N VAL A 54 15.06 2.96 1.57
CA VAL A 54 15.62 3.93 2.52
C VAL A 54 16.22 5.13 1.78
N LEU A 55 17.01 4.88 0.73
CA LEU A 55 17.71 5.92 -0.02
C LEU A 55 16.77 6.78 -0.88
N PHE A 56 15.74 6.18 -1.49
CA PHE A 56 14.91 6.87 -2.48
C PHE A 56 13.43 7.03 -2.08
N GLY A 57 12.96 6.38 -1.02
CA GLY A 57 11.54 6.35 -0.65
C GLY A 57 10.95 7.68 -0.19
N TRP A 58 11.82 8.65 0.15
CA TRP A 58 11.41 10.02 0.44
C TRP A 58 11.14 10.83 -0.83
N THR A 59 11.75 10.47 -1.97
CA THR A 59 11.66 11.21 -3.22
C THR A 59 10.25 11.16 -3.81
N GLY A 60 9.79 12.29 -4.37
CA GLY A 60 8.51 12.35 -5.07
C GLY A 60 8.44 11.41 -6.28
N PHE A 61 9.58 11.23 -6.96
CA PHE A 61 9.72 10.32 -8.09
C PHE A 61 9.38 8.87 -7.72
N MET A 62 9.98 8.32 -6.65
CA MET A 62 9.73 6.94 -6.25
C MET A 62 8.28 6.73 -5.81
N LYS A 63 7.71 7.67 -5.04
CA LYS A 63 6.30 7.62 -4.63
C LYS A 63 5.37 7.61 -5.84
N ARG A 64 5.64 8.46 -6.84
CA ARG A 64 4.86 8.51 -8.09
C ARG A 64 4.98 7.21 -8.89
N ALA A 65 6.18 6.67 -9.04
CA ALA A 65 6.41 5.42 -9.75
C ALA A 65 5.64 4.24 -9.10
N ILE A 66 5.62 4.18 -7.77
CA ILE A 66 4.88 3.14 -7.03
C ILE A 66 3.37 3.30 -7.20
N ARG A 67 2.84 4.53 -7.08
CA ARG A 67 1.41 4.80 -7.30
C ARG A 67 0.98 4.44 -8.72
N ASN A 68 1.77 4.83 -9.72
CA ASN A 68 1.49 4.50 -11.12
C ASN A 68 1.50 2.98 -11.35
N LYS A 69 2.47 2.27 -10.77
CA LYS A 69 2.51 0.81 -10.87
C LYS A 69 1.29 0.15 -10.23
N ALA A 70 0.89 0.62 -9.03
CA ALA A 70 -0.30 0.10 -8.34
C ALA A 70 -1.57 0.33 -9.18
N ARG A 71 -1.71 1.53 -9.76
CA ARG A 71 -2.83 1.85 -10.67
C ARG A 71 -2.87 0.93 -11.88
N LEU A 72 -1.75 0.72 -12.57
CA LEU A 72 -1.66 -0.19 -13.72
C LEU A 72 -2.02 -1.63 -13.34
N GLN A 73 -1.65 -2.09 -12.14
CA GLN A 73 -2.03 -3.43 -11.66
C GLN A 73 -3.53 -3.54 -11.39
N LEU A 74 -4.13 -2.50 -10.81
CA LEU A 74 -5.58 -2.43 -10.61
C LEU A 74 -6.33 -2.42 -11.93
N GLU A 75 -5.91 -1.58 -12.89
CA GLU A 75 -6.51 -1.54 -14.23
C GLU A 75 -6.47 -2.92 -14.90
N LYS A 76 -5.32 -3.60 -14.85
CA LYS A 76 -5.18 -4.97 -15.37
C LYS A 76 -6.13 -5.98 -14.70
N TYR A 77 -6.31 -5.89 -13.39
CA TYR A 77 -7.22 -6.75 -12.65
C TYR A 77 -8.69 -6.49 -13.01
N MET A 78 -9.06 -5.25 -13.32
CA MET A 78 -10.43 -4.88 -13.70
C MET A 78 -10.79 -5.23 -15.14
N THR A 79 -9.80 -5.29 -16.04
CA THR A 79 -10.03 -5.58 -17.48
C THR A 79 -9.91 -7.05 -17.84
N GLY A 80 -9.36 -7.88 -16.95
CA GLY A 80 -9.25 -9.34 -17.12
C GLY A 80 -10.40 -10.06 -16.45
#